data_AF-A0A845RKE8-F1
#
_entry.id   AF-A0A845RKE8-F1
#
_cell.length_a   1.000
_cell.length_b   1.000
_cell.length_c   1.000
_cell.angle_alpha   90.00
_cell.angle_beta   90.00
_cell.angle_gamma   90.00
#
_symmetry.space_group_name_H-M   'P 1'
#
loop_
_entity.id
_entity.type
_entity.pdbx_description
1 polymer ?
#
loop_
_entity_poly.entity_id
_entity_poly.type
_entity_poly.pdbx_seq_one_letter_code
_entity_poly.pdbx_strand_id
1 'polypeptide(L)'
;MNEKLKEMREQVKDEIDHIRRGDYVQNELRMIYWSLRMNSLGKKAKAKETKESILEIAVEEVMKDHPDFKPQYDRDFFKLESVDE
;
A
#
# COMPACT_ATOMS: atom_id res chain seq x y z
N MET A 1 5.30 3.51 25.47
CA MET A 1 5.16 3.16 24.05
C MET A 1 4.29 4.25 23.42
N ASN A 2 4.65 4.81 22.27
CA ASN A 2 3.84 5.88 21.67
C ASN A 2 2.56 5.25 21.09
N GLU A 3 1.42 5.42 21.75
CA GLU A 3 0.13 4.80 21.38
C GLU A 3 -0.23 5.06 19.92
N LYS A 4 0.01 6.28 19.43
CA LYS A 4 -0.18 6.66 18.03
C LYS A 4 0.65 5.83 17.05
N LEU A 5 1.89 5.45 17.41
CA LEU A 5 2.72 4.60 16.55
C LEU A 5 2.18 3.16 16.49
N LYS A 6 1.57 2.69 17.59
CA LYS A 6 0.93 1.37 17.63
C LYS A 6 -0.31 1.37 16.75
N GLU A 7 -1.19 2.37 16.89
CA GLU A 7 -2.40 2.53 16.06
C GLU A 7 -2.07 2.58 14.57
N MET A 8 -1.06 3.36 14.16
CA MET A 8 -0.64 3.42 12.76
C MET A 8 -0.18 2.03 12.27
N ARG A 9 0.62 1.31 13.05
CA ARG A 9 1.10 -0.03 12.65
C ARG A 9 -0.04 -1.04 12.55
N GLU A 10 -1.01 -0.98 13.45
CA GLU A 10 -2.20 -1.83 13.41
C GLU A 10 -3.02 -1.52 12.16
N GLN A 11 -3.28 -0.24 11.87
CA GLN A 11 -3.95 0.17 10.65
C GLN A 11 -3.25 -0.33 9.38
N VAL A 12 -1.94 -0.10 9.25
CA VAL A 12 -1.20 -0.53 8.04
C VAL A 12 -1.15 -2.04 7.94
N LYS A 13 -1.08 -2.76 9.07
CA LYS A 13 -1.12 -4.22 9.09
C LYS A 13 -2.45 -4.75 8.57
N ASP A 14 -3.57 -4.18 9.02
CA ASP A 14 -4.90 -4.55 8.56
C ASP A 14 -5.04 -4.24 7.06
N GLU A 15 -4.61 -3.05 6.61
CA GLU A 15 -4.59 -2.69 5.18
C GLU A 15 -3.72 -3.65 4.34
N ILE A 16 -2.57 -4.11 4.86
CA ILE A 16 -1.68 -5.03 4.16
C ILE A 16 -2.25 -6.44 4.03
N ASP A 17 -3.13 -6.88 4.92
CA ASP A 17 -3.77 -8.19 4.77
C ASP A 17 -4.73 -8.24 3.57
N HIS A 18 -5.14 -7.07 3.05
CA HIS A 18 -5.85 -6.92 1.78
C HIS A 18 -4.94 -6.91 0.54
N ILE A 19 -3.60 -6.92 0.70
CA ILE A 19 -2.65 -7.12 -0.40
C ILE A 19 -2.19 -8.57 -0.32
N ARG A 20 -2.49 -9.42 -1.31
CA ARG A 20 -2.22 -10.86 -1.17
C ARG A 20 -0.71 -11.13 -0.98
N ARG A 21 -0.36 -12.08 -0.11
CA ARG A 21 1.02 -12.62 -0.08
C ARG A 21 1.28 -13.45 -1.32
N GLY A 22 2.49 -13.39 -1.87
CA GLY A 22 2.81 -14.07 -3.11
C GLY A 22 4.28 -14.33 -3.31
N ASP A 23 4.70 -14.24 -4.56
CA ASP A 23 6.10 -14.34 -4.97
C ASP A 23 6.94 -13.16 -4.45
N TYR A 24 8.20 -13.12 -4.86
CA TYR A 24 9.13 -12.07 -4.46
C TYR A 24 8.58 -10.67 -4.76
N VAL A 25 8.09 -10.44 -5.97
CA VAL A 25 7.62 -9.12 -6.46
C VAL A 25 6.35 -8.69 -5.72
N GLN A 26 5.43 -9.62 -5.47
CA GLN A 26 4.23 -9.35 -4.68
C GLN A 26 4.55 -9.04 -3.21
N ASN A 27 5.57 -9.69 -2.64
CA ASN A 27 6.02 -9.37 -1.28
C ASN A 27 6.79 -8.03 -1.23
N GLU A 28 7.48 -7.67 -2.30
CA GLU A 28 8.09 -6.35 -2.46
C GLU A 28 7.04 -5.23 -2.48
N LEU A 29 5.93 -5.41 -3.22
CA LEU A 29 4.79 -4.50 -3.17
C LEU A 29 4.31 -4.28 -1.73
N ARG A 30 4.16 -5.36 -0.94
CA ARG A 30 3.76 -5.27 0.47
C ARG A 30 4.76 -4.47 1.30
N MET A 31 6.07 -4.66 1.08
CA MET A 31 7.10 -3.91 1.81
C MET A 31 7.10 -2.42 1.45
N ILE A 32 6.99 -2.09 0.16
CA ILE A 32 6.95 -0.71 -0.32
C ILE A 32 5.69 -0.01 0.20
N TYR A 33 4.53 -0.65 0.08
CA TYR A 33 3.27 -0.12 0.62
C TYR A 33 3.37 0.17 2.12
N TRP A 34 3.90 -0.77 2.92
CA TRP A 34 4.08 -0.57 4.36
C TRP A 34 4.89 0.70 4.65
N SER A 35 6.04 0.84 3.98
CA SER A 35 6.95 1.98 4.17
C SER A 35 6.28 3.31 3.82
N LEU A 36 5.65 3.38 2.64
CA LEU A 36 4.97 4.59 2.16
C LEU A 36 3.78 4.95 3.06
N ARG A 37 2.96 3.97 3.46
CA ARG A 37 1.78 4.19 4.28
C ARG A 37 2.12 4.62 5.70
N MET A 38 3.15 4.02 6.30
CA MET A 38 3.64 4.46 7.61
C MET A 38 4.14 5.92 7.58
N ASN A 39 4.76 6.35 6.48
CA ASN A 39 5.17 7.74 6.29
C ASN A 39 3.96 8.66 6.09
N SER A 40 2.95 8.22 5.33
CA SER A 40 1.74 8.99 5.05
C SER A 40 0.80 9.15 6.26
N LEU A 41 1.00 8.39 7.34
CA LEU A 41 0.25 8.54 8.60
C LEU A 41 1.06 9.32 9.66
N GLY A 42 2.35 9.53 9.40
CA GLY A 42 3.28 10.18 10.31
C GLY A 42 3.04 11.69 10.48
N LYS A 43 3.86 12.33 11.31
CA LYS A 43 3.75 13.78 11.61
C LYS A 43 3.92 14.70 10.40
N LYS A 44 4.50 14.19 9.31
CA LYS A 44 4.75 14.93 8.06
C LYS A 44 3.82 14.46 6.92
N ALA A 45 2.78 13.70 7.25
CA ALA A 45 1.77 13.25 6.32
C ALA A 45 1.18 14.43 5.54
N LYS A 46 1.03 14.26 4.23
CA LYS A 46 0.27 15.21 3.43
C LYS A 46 -1.21 14.88 3.56
N ALA A 47 -2.07 15.90 3.65
CA ALA A 47 -3.51 15.73 3.89
C ALA A 47 -4.27 14.94 2.80
N LYS A 48 -3.64 14.61 1.68
CA LYS A 48 -4.25 13.91 0.53
C LYS A 48 -3.76 12.46 0.35
N GLU A 49 -2.88 11.96 1.21
CA GLU A 49 -2.33 10.60 1.05
C GLU A 49 -3.27 9.55 1.66
N THR A 50 -4.13 8.99 0.81
CA THR A 50 -5.06 7.91 1.16
C THR A 50 -4.42 6.55 0.90
N LYS A 51 -5.02 5.47 1.45
CA LYS A 51 -4.52 4.10 1.23
C LYS A 51 -4.52 3.71 -0.25
N GLU A 52 -5.49 4.24 -1.00
CA GLU A 52 -5.66 4.06 -2.45
C GLU A 52 -4.50 4.68 -3.21
N SER A 53 -4.25 5.98 -3.00
CA SER A 53 -3.13 6.69 -3.63
C SER A 53 -1.76 6.09 -3.28
N ILE A 54 -1.62 5.57 -2.06
CA ILE A 54 -0.37 4.95 -1.62
C ILE A 54 -0.18 3.57 -2.27
N LEU A 55 -1.26 2.83 -2.50
CA LEU A 55 -1.21 1.57 -3.24
C LEU A 55 -0.83 1.81 -4.71
N GLU A 56 -1.42 2.81 -5.37
CA GLU A 56 -1.05 3.20 -6.74
C GLU A 56 0.45 3.51 -6.85
N ILE A 57 0.96 4.39 -5.97
CA ILE A 57 2.39 4.74 -5.94
C ILE A 57 3.24 3.50 -5.68
N ALA A 58 2.85 2.63 -4.74
CA ALA A 58 3.59 1.42 -4.44
C ALA A 58 3.65 0.46 -5.65
N VAL A 59 2.54 0.31 -6.38
CA VAL A 59 2.48 -0.48 -7.62
C VAL A 59 3.38 0.13 -8.69
N GLU A 60 3.32 1.45 -8.90
CA GLU A 60 4.18 2.15 -9.87
C GLU A 60 5.66 1.95 -9.55
N GLU A 61 6.07 2.06 -8.29
CA GLU A 61 7.46 1.82 -7.88
C GLU A 61 7.91 0.38 -8.19
N VAL A 62 7.09 -0.64 -7.87
CA VAL A 62 7.42 -2.05 -8.21
C VAL A 62 7.50 -2.25 -9.72
N MET A 63 6.60 -1.63 -10.48
CA MET A 63 6.54 -1.80 -11.93
C MET A 63 7.74 -1.17 -12.66
N LYS A 64 8.47 -0.22 -12.05
CA LYS A 64 9.72 0.32 -12.62
C LYS A 64 10.77 -0.78 -12.80
N ASP A 65 10.89 -1.68 -11.83
CA ASP A 65 11.84 -2.80 -11.86
C ASP A 65 11.22 -4.08 -12.42
N HIS A 66 9.88 -4.19 -12.36
CA HIS A 66 9.12 -5.35 -12.83
C HIS A 66 7.94 -4.94 -13.74
N PRO A 67 8.18 -4.56 -15.01
CA PRO A 67 7.13 -4.03 -15.90
C PRO A 67 5.96 -5.00 -16.17
N ASP A 68 6.22 -6.31 -16.14
CA ASP A 68 5.21 -7.35 -16.36
C ASP A 68 4.45 -7.73 -15.07
N PHE A 69 4.72 -7.06 -13.95
CA PHE A 69 4.10 -7.34 -12.67
C PHE A 69 2.60 -7.06 -12.71
N LYS A 70 1.82 -8.05 -12.23
CA LYS A 70 0.36 -7.95 -12.10
C LYS A 70 0.01 -7.96 -10.61
N PRO A 71 -0.22 -6.78 -9.99
CA PRO A 71 -0.44 -6.70 -8.55
C PRO A 71 -1.74 -7.40 -8.13
N GLN A 72 -1.69 -8.13 -7.02
CA GLN A 72 -2.84 -8.81 -6.44
C GLN A 72 -3.26 -8.17 -5.11
N TYR A 73 -4.40 -7.50 -5.11
CA TYR A 73 -4.97 -6.86 -3.92
C TYR A 73 -6.50 -6.87 -3.99
N ASP A 74 -7.13 -6.68 -2.84
CA ASP A 74 -8.58 -6.55 -2.68
C ASP A 74 -9.05 -5.20 -3.24
N ARG A 75 -9.56 -5.23 -4.47
CA ARG A 75 -10.02 -4.02 -5.18
C ARG A 75 -11.20 -3.34 -4.46
N ASP A 76 -12.07 -4.11 -3.82
CA ASP A 76 -13.23 -3.58 -3.10
C ASP A 76 -12.78 -2.82 -1.85
N PHE A 77 -11.77 -3.34 -1.15
CA PHE A 77 -11.18 -2.66 0.00
C PHE A 77 -10.45 -1.37 -0.39
N PHE A 78 -9.65 -1.43 -1.43
CA PHE A 78 -8.85 -0.30 -1.92
C PHE A 78 -9.63 0.63 -2.84
N LYS A 79 -10.90 0.38 -3.16
CA LYS A 79 -11.76 1.27 -3.98
C LYS A 79 -11.05 1.87 -5.20
N LEU A 80 -10.09 1.14 -5.75
CA LEU A 80 -9.42 1.52 -6.98
C LEU A 80 -10.40 1.11 -8.05
N GLU A 81 -11.18 2.08 -8.52
CA GLU A 81 -12.03 1.85 -9.68
C GLU A 81 -11.12 1.35 -10.79
N SER A 82 -11.49 0.22 -11.39
CA SER A 82 -10.95 -0.11 -12.71
C SER A 82 -11.20 1.12 -13.56
N VAL A 83 -10.12 1.68 -14.12
CA VAL A 83 -10.27 2.48 -15.33
C VAL A 83 -10.80 1.50 -16.37
N ASP A 84 -12.11 1.31 -16.38
CA ASP A 84 -12.83 0.63 -17.42
C ASP A 84 -13.07 1.64 -18.55
N GLU A 85 -12.78 1.16 -19.76
CA GLU A 85 -12.90 1.76 -21.11
C GLU A 85 -11.73 2.58 -21.67
#